data_AF-A0A377CX05-F1
#
_entry.id   AF-A0A377CX05-F1
#
_cell.length_a   1.000
_cell.length_b   1.000
_cell.length_c   1.000
_cell.angle_alpha   90.00
_cell.angle_beta   90.00
_cell.angle_gamma   90.00
#
_symmetry.space_group_name_H-M   'P 1'
#
loop_
_entity.id
_entity.type
_entity.pdbx_description
1 polymer ?
#
loop_
_entity_poly.entity_id
_entity_poly.type
_entity_poly.pdbx_seq_one_letter_code
_entity_poly.pdbx_strand_id
1 'polypeptide(L)' 'MVIEPQAQVIYQGVQQDDFTAANRARVSQSQGDDIQTRLGLHSEWRTAVHVIPTLDLNYYHDPHSTEN' A
#
# COMPACT_ATOMS: atom_id res chain seq x y z
N MET A 1 14.27 8.49 -22.39
CA MET A 1 13.82 8.56 -20.99
C MET A 1 12.33 8.73 -21.04
N VAL A 2 11.59 7.80 -20.43
CA VAL A 2 10.14 7.92 -20.26
C VAL A 2 9.90 8.16 -18.78
N ILE A 3 9.02 9.11 -18.45
CA ILE A 3 8.54 9.35 -17.09
C ILE A 3 7.03 9.17 -17.13
N GLU A 4 6.54 8.23 -16.34
CA GLU A 4 5.15 7.80 -16.33
C GLU A 4 4.52 8.15 -14.97
N PRO A 5 3.56 9.09 -14.93
CA PRO A 5 2.78 9.32 -13.73
C PRO A 5 1.81 8.16 -13.48
N GLN A 6 1.66 7.79 -12.21
CA GLN A 6 0.82 6.71 -11.75
C GLN A 6 -0.08 7.18 -10.60
N ALA A 7 -1.33 6.74 -10.62
CA ALA A 7 -2.27 6.94 -9.52
C ALA A 7 -3.03 5.65 -9.28
N GLN A 8 -3.14 5.25 -8.02
CA GLN A 8 -3.80 4.02 -7.60
C GLN A 8 -4.63 4.30 -6.34
N VAL A 9 -5.82 3.69 -6.28
CA VAL A 9 -6.68 3.68 -5.11
C VAL A 9 -6.97 2.22 -4.77
N ILE A 10 -6.77 1.86 -3.51
CA ILE A 10 -6.97 0.51 -2.98
C ILE A 10 -7.99 0.60 -1.85
N TYR A 11 -9.06 -0.17 -1.96
CA TYR A 11 -10.04 -0.34 -0.89
C TYR A 11 -9.76 -1.65 -0.13
N GLN A 12 -9.60 -1.54 1.18
CA GLN A 12 -9.28 -2.63 2.09
C GLN A 12 -10.46 -2.85 3.04
N GLY A 13 -11.40 -3.72 2.64
CA GLY A 13 -12.56 -4.11 3.47
C GLY A 13 -12.36 -5.43 4.20
N VAL A 14 -11.12 -5.85 4.47
CA VAL A 14 -10.85 -7.10 5.18
C VAL A 14 -11.17 -6.90 6.65
N GLN A 15 -12.23 -7.55 7.11
CA GLN A 15 -12.63 -7.56 8.51
C GLN A 15 -12.14 -8.85 9.16
N GLN A 16 -11.55 -8.73 10.35
CA GLN A 16 -11.23 -9.89 11.18
C GLN A 16 -12.36 -10.10 12.19
N ASP A 17 -12.74 -11.36 12.40
CA ASP A 17 -13.67 -11.72 13.47
C ASP A 17 -12.99 -11.64 14.84
N ASP A 18 -13.79 -11.39 15.87
CA ASP A 18 -13.38 -11.54 17.26
C ASP A 18 -12.91 -12.97 17.53
N PHE A 19 -11.84 -13.13 18.33
CA PHE A 19 -11.34 -14.45 18.71
C PHE A 19 -11.03 -14.57 20.20
N THR A 20 -11.00 -15.82 20.69
CA THR A 20 -10.54 -16.14 22.04
C THR A 20 -9.10 -16.63 21.99
N ALA A 21 -8.20 -15.89 22.63
CA ALA A 21 -6.79 -16.25 22.74
C ALA A 21 -6.59 -17.47 23.68
N ALA A 22 -5.43 -18.12 23.58
CA ALA A 22 -5.10 -19.31 24.39
C ALA A 22 -5.15 -19.08 25.91
N ASN A 23 -4.95 -17.83 26.35
CA ASN A 23 -5.08 -17.40 27.75
C ASN A 23 -6.54 -17.09 28.16
N ARG A 24 -7.52 -17.43 27.32
CA ARG A 24 -8.97 -17.16 27.47
C ARG A 24 -9.36 -15.67 27.41
N ALA A 25 -8.46 -14.78 27.01
CA ALA A 25 -8.82 -13.39 26.74
C ALA A 25 -9.63 -13.31 25.43
N ARG A 26 -10.67 -12.48 25.39
CA ARG A 26 -11.34 -12.09 24.14
C ARG A 26 -10.56 -10.96 23.51
N VAL A 27 -10.25 -11.10 22.23
CA VAL A 27 -9.67 -10.04 21.40
C VAL A 27 -10.76 -9.61 20.44
N SER A 28 -11.18 -8.35 20.55
CA SER A 28 -12.09 -7.77 19.57
C SER A 28 -11.29 -7.12 18.45
N GLN A 29 -11.68 -7.39 17.21
CA GLN A 29 -11.05 -6.84 16.02
C GLN A 29 -11.95 -5.75 15.47
N SER A 30 -11.60 -4.49 15.72
CA SER A 30 -12.36 -3.32 15.27
C SER A 30 -11.72 -2.64 14.07
N GLN A 31 -11.07 -3.41 13.19
CA GLN A 31 -10.47 -2.84 11.99
C GLN A 31 -11.58 -2.54 10.97
N GLY A 32 -11.86 -1.25 10.79
CA GLY A 32 -12.82 -0.77 9.80
C GLY A 32 -12.27 -0.84 8.39
N ASP A 33 -13.13 -0.58 7.42
CA ASP A 33 -12.71 -0.45 6.03
C ASP A 33 -11.71 0.70 5.87
N ASP A 34 -10.69 0.51 5.04
CA ASP A 34 -9.66 1.51 4.78
C ASP A 34 -9.52 1.79 3.27
N ILE A 35 -9.08 3.01 2.94
CA ILE A 35 -8.79 3.45 1.57
C ILE A 35 -7.35 3.96 1.53
N GLN A 36 -6.49 3.19 0.88
CA GLN A 36 -5.12 3.62 0.59
C GLN A 36 -5.07 4.28 -0.79
N THR A 37 -4.50 5.48 -0.84
CA THR A 37 -4.19 6.16 -2.10
C THR A 37 -2.69 6.18 -2.33
N ARG A 38 -2.27 5.85 -3.55
CA ARG A 38 -0.87 5.91 -3.98
C ARG A 38 -0.74 6.82 -5.19
N LEU A 39 0.20 7.75 -5.11
CA LEU A 39 0.65 8.54 -6.24
C LEU A 39 2.10 8.16 -6.53
N GLY A 40 2.42 7.94 -7.80
CA GLY A 40 3.74 7.45 -8.20
C GLY A 40 4.28 8.08 -9.46
N LEU A 41 5.59 8.01 -9.60
CA LEU A 41 6.31 8.27 -10.84
C LEU A 41 7.19 7.07 -11.14
N HIS A 42 7.05 6.53 -12.33
CA HIS A 42 7.89 5.47 -12.87
C HIS A 42 8.78 6.03 -13.97
N SER A 43 10.04 5.60 -14.04
CA SER A 43 10.96 6.04 -15.09
C SER A 43 11.78 4.89 -15.62
N GLU A 44 11.89 4.82 -16.95
CA GLU A 44 12.72 3.85 -17.66
C GLU A 44 13.79 4.54 -18.51
N TRP A 45 15.01 3.99 -18.49
CA TRP A 45 16.10 4.46 -19.35
C TRP A 45 16.65 3.34 -20.23
N ARG A 46 16.75 3.58 -21.53
CA ARG A 46 17.40 2.65 -22.47
C ARG A 46 18.90 2.84 -22.42
N THR A 47 19.66 1.74 -22.33
CA THR A 47 21.12 1.76 -22.40
C THR A 47 21.61 0.95 -23.61
N ALA A 48 22.87 1.16 -24.01
CA ALA A 48 23.49 0.46 -25.14
C ALA A 48 23.76 -1.03 -24.88
N VAL A 49 23.63 -1.50 -23.63
CA VAL A 49 24.02 -2.85 -23.20
C VAL A 49 22.84 -3.79 -22.94
N HIS A 50 21.69 -3.57 -23.60
CA HIS A 50 20.45 -4.34 -23.42
C HIS A 50 19.87 -4.36 -21.99
N VAL A 51 20.40 -3.54 -21.08
CA VAL A 51 19.84 -3.33 -19.74
C VAL A 51 18.93 -2.11 -19.78
N ILE A 52 17.75 -2.23 -19.14
CA ILE A 52 16.80 -1.13 -18.97
C ILE A 52 16.66 -0.89 -17.46
N PRO A 53 17.46 0.02 -16.86
CA PRO A 53 17.22 0.43 -15.49
C PRO A 53 15.88 1.15 -15.34
N THR A 54 15.26 0.95 -14.18
CA THR A 54 14.00 1.60 -13.79
C THR A 54 14.14 2.30 -12.44
N LEU A 55 13.30 3.30 -12.19
CA LEU A 55 13.17 3.98 -10.91
C LEU A 55 11.69 4.25 -10.62
N ASP A 56 11.26 3.91 -9.42
CA ASP A 56 9.90 4.12 -8.93
C ASP A 56 9.92 5.02 -7.68
N LEU A 57 9.24 6.16 -7.76
CA LEU A 57 8.96 7.04 -6.62
C LEU A 57 7.48 6.91 -6.26
N ASN A 58 7.16 6.66 -4.99
CA ASN A 58 5.78 6.46 -4.55
C ASN A 58 5.48 7.21 -3.25
N TYR A 59 4.36 7.94 -3.25
CA TYR A 59 3.75 8.55 -2.08
C TYR A 59 2.48 7.78 -1.73
N TYR A 60 2.40 7.33 -0.48
CA TYR A 60 1.25 6.61 0.06
C TYR A 60 0.51 7.51 1.05
N HIS A 61 -0.81 7.55 0.92
CA HIS A 61 -1.71 8.17 1.88
C HIS A 61 -2.66 7.10 2.39
N ASP A 62 -2.54 6.82 3.68
CA ASP A 62 -3.42 5.95 4.45
C ASP A 62 -4.08 6.82 5.52
N PRO A 63 -5.41 7.04 5.45
CA PRO A 63 -6.14 7.91 6.37
C PRO A 63 -6.19 7.37 7.81
N HIS A 64 -5.93 6.07 8.01
CA HIS A 64 -5.99 5.40 9.30
C HIS A 64 -4.61 5.11 9.91
N SER A 65 -3.50 5.46 9.24
CA SER A 65 -2.12 5.29 9.74
C SER A 65 -1.75 6.18 10.97
N THR A 66 -2.70 6.92 11.54
CA THR A 66 -2.53 7.73 12.76
C THR A 66 -3.33 7.18 13.93
N GLU A 67 -3.14 5.92 14.27
CA GLU A 67 -3.38 5.41 15.62
C GLU A 67 -2.02 5.01 16.23
N ASN A 68 -1.45 5.94 17.02
CA ASN A 68 -0.34 5.70 17.95
C ASN A 68 -0.85 5.88 19.38
#